data_AF-A0A8T5EXK0-F1
#
_entry.id   AF-A0A8T5EXK0-F1
#
_cell.length_a   1.000
_cell.length_b   1.000
_cell.length_c   1.000
_cell.angle_alpha   90.00
_cell.angle_beta   90.00
_cell.angle_gamma   90.00
#
_symmetry.space_group_name_H-M   'P 1'
#
loop_
_entity.id
_entity.type
_entity.pdbx_description
1 polymer ?
#
loop_
_entity_poly.entity_id
_entity_poly.type
_entity_poly.pdbx_seq_one_letter_code
_entity_poly.pdbx_strand_id
1 'polypeptide(L)'
;MNKDQKFKQVFEDAKQDKNIIGFFLGGSRGKGRETKHSDYDTYMIVKDAVFKQYQKQYSINSDDIDIMVYSYTTFKEHAELGTECEWNRYNFTHLKALVDKNGKIQQLIDKKGIIPKKILKKYLSGHLDGYINNVYRSFKCFRDKDTIGARLQAAESIPLLLNVIFALDGGRIRPYYKYLVWELEKQPIKKLSIKSQDLIKIILRILRDADQNTQRELFKAVEKALRKEGYGYVYDSWGAGLNLIRKK
;
A
#
# COMPACT_ATOMS: atom_id res chain seq x y z
N MET A 1 9.07 -6.41 33.07
CA MET A 1 9.83 -5.62 32.07
C MET A 1 8.83 -4.89 31.19
N ASN A 2 8.93 -3.56 31.06
CA ASN A 2 8.02 -2.80 30.20
C ASN A 2 8.37 -3.02 28.71
N LYS A 3 7.48 -2.57 27.80
CA LYS A 3 7.65 -2.77 26.36
C LYS A 3 8.96 -2.19 25.79
N ASP A 4 9.39 -1.03 26.27
CA ASP A 4 10.62 -0.38 25.80
C ASP A 4 11.87 -1.15 26.25
N GLN A 5 11.86 -1.70 27.47
CA GLN A 5 12.93 -2.56 27.97
C GLN A 5 13.00 -3.88 27.18
N LYS A 6 11.84 -4.50 26.86
CA LYS A 6 11.76 -5.70 26.01
C LYS A 6 12.37 -5.42 24.63
N PHE A 7 11.96 -4.34 23.99
CA PHE A 7 12.52 -3.93 22.70
C PHE A 7 14.03 -3.73 22.77
N LYS A 8 14.52 -3.01 23.78
CA LYS A 8 15.96 -2.75 23.96
C LYS A 8 16.76 -4.04 24.10
N GLN A 9 16.25 -5.02 24.85
CA GLN A 9 16.90 -6.33 24.98
C GLN A 9 17.02 -7.04 23.63
N VAL A 10 15.91 -7.18 22.90
CA VAL A 10 15.89 -7.84 21.58
C VAL A 10 16.79 -7.11 20.57
N PHE A 11 16.84 -5.78 20.64
CA PHE A 11 17.71 -4.98 19.79
C PHE A 11 19.20 -5.21 20.09
N GLU A 12 19.58 -5.30 21.37
CA GLU A 12 20.96 -5.62 21.75
C GLU A 12 21.35 -7.05 21.36
N ASP A 13 20.44 -8.03 21.50
CA ASP A 13 20.64 -9.39 20.98
C ASP A 13 20.93 -9.35 19.47
N ALA A 14 20.11 -8.64 18.70
CA ALA A 14 20.25 -8.52 17.25
C ALA A 14 21.62 -7.93 16.83
N LYS A 15 22.13 -6.96 17.60
CA LYS A 15 23.44 -6.36 17.37
C LYS A 15 24.56 -7.38 17.58
N GLN A 16 24.52 -8.15 18.67
CA GLN A 16 25.61 -9.04 19.08
C GLN A 16 25.59 -10.40 18.35
N ASP A 17 24.41 -10.96 18.11
CA ASP A 17 24.24 -12.31 17.60
C ASP A 17 24.52 -12.40 16.08
N LYS A 18 25.63 -13.05 15.71
CA LYS A 18 26.06 -13.23 14.30
C LYS A 18 25.05 -13.98 13.41
N ASN A 19 24.05 -14.64 13.97
CA ASN A 19 23.00 -15.31 13.21
C ASN A 19 21.82 -14.40 12.87
N ILE A 20 21.62 -13.32 13.63
CA ILE A 20 20.69 -12.24 13.28
C ILE A 20 21.41 -11.31 12.30
N ILE A 21 20.98 -11.33 11.04
CA ILE A 21 21.60 -10.58 9.93
C ILE A 21 20.89 -9.27 9.64
N GLY A 22 19.63 -9.14 10.09
CA GLY A 22 18.82 -7.94 9.94
C GLY A 22 17.86 -7.76 11.11
N PHE A 23 17.64 -6.52 11.52
CA PHE A 23 16.62 -6.18 12.51
C PHE A 23 16.06 -4.79 12.25
N PHE A 24 14.75 -4.63 12.29
CA PHE A 24 14.11 -3.34 12.06
C PHE A 24 12.75 -3.22 12.72
N LEU A 25 12.34 -1.98 12.94
CA LEU A 25 11.01 -1.63 13.41
C LEU A 25 10.06 -1.46 12.22
N GLY A 26 8.93 -2.14 12.30
CA GLY A 26 7.80 -1.96 11.40
C GLY A 26 6.74 -1.01 11.99
N GLY A 27 5.54 -1.10 11.42
CA GLY A 27 4.36 -0.44 12.00
C GLY A 27 4.49 1.07 12.15
N SER A 28 3.86 1.58 13.21
CA SER A 28 3.82 3.02 13.50
C SER A 28 5.16 3.56 13.99
N ARG A 29 5.87 2.83 14.86
CA ARG A 29 7.19 3.21 15.38
C ARG A 29 8.26 3.25 14.30
N GLY A 30 8.30 2.24 13.43
CA GLY A 30 9.22 2.21 12.30
C GLY A 30 9.01 3.35 11.30
N LYS A 31 7.80 3.90 11.26
CA LYS A 31 7.43 5.06 10.41
C LYS A 31 7.53 6.40 11.13
N GLY A 32 7.89 6.44 12.42
CA GLY A 32 7.92 7.64 13.25
C GLY A 32 6.53 8.25 13.47
N ARG A 33 5.52 7.40 13.66
CA ARG A 33 4.09 7.73 13.76
C ARG A 33 3.42 7.05 14.95
N GLU A 34 4.20 6.65 15.94
CA GLU A 34 3.72 6.02 17.15
C GLU A 34 2.85 6.95 17.99
N THR A 35 1.96 6.33 18.77
CA THR A 35 1.14 6.99 19.78
C THR A 35 1.31 6.26 21.10
N LYS A 36 0.69 6.76 22.18
CA LYS A 36 0.64 6.03 23.46
C LYS A 36 0.09 4.60 23.34
N HIS A 37 -0.76 4.35 22.33
CA HIS A 37 -1.37 3.05 22.04
C HIS A 37 -0.54 2.16 21.10
N SER A 38 0.65 2.60 20.67
CA SER A 38 1.50 1.82 19.79
C SER A 38 2.28 0.74 20.54
N ASP A 39 2.15 -0.47 20.03
CA ASP A 39 2.98 -1.65 20.25
C ASP A 39 4.31 -1.55 19.49
N TYR A 40 5.12 -2.60 19.59
CA TYR A 40 6.35 -2.79 18.84
C TYR A 40 6.18 -3.89 17.79
N ASP A 41 6.04 -3.51 16.52
CA ASP A 41 6.19 -4.44 15.39
C ASP A 41 7.68 -4.56 15.06
N THR A 42 8.30 -5.72 15.27
CA THR A 42 9.72 -5.94 14.96
C THR A 42 9.89 -7.06 13.95
N TYR A 43 10.86 -6.89 13.06
CA TYR A 43 11.24 -7.88 12.07
C TYR A 43 12.66 -8.33 12.36
N MET A 44 12.83 -9.62 12.61
CA MET A 44 14.13 -10.25 12.86
C MET A 44 14.48 -11.16 11.69
N ILE A 45 15.53 -10.80 10.96
CA ILE A 45 16.01 -11.58 9.81
C ILE A 45 17.22 -12.37 10.25
N VAL A 46 17.13 -13.69 10.16
CA VAL A 46 18.18 -14.63 10.57
C VAL A 46 18.74 -15.41 9.39
N LYS A 47 19.90 -16.03 9.57
CA LYS A 47 20.44 -17.01 8.61
C LYS A 47 19.46 -18.18 8.46
N ASP A 48 19.34 -18.71 7.24
CA ASP A 48 18.40 -19.79 6.94
C ASP A 48 18.60 -21.03 7.83
N ALA A 49 19.85 -21.39 8.12
CA ALA A 49 20.21 -22.56 8.92
C ALA A 49 19.67 -22.53 10.36
N VAL A 50 19.41 -21.35 10.93
CA VAL A 50 18.95 -21.21 12.31
C VAL A 50 17.47 -20.84 12.42
N PHE A 51 16.79 -20.66 11.28
CA PHE A 51 15.45 -20.07 11.23
C PHE A 51 14.45 -20.74 12.17
N LYS A 52 14.38 -22.07 12.16
CA LYS A 52 13.42 -22.81 13.01
C LYS A 52 13.69 -22.67 14.50
N GLN A 53 14.97 -22.64 14.90
CA GLN A 53 15.36 -22.41 16.28
C GLN A 53 14.95 -21.00 16.72
N TYR A 54 15.28 -19.98 15.94
CA TYR A 54 14.99 -18.58 16.29
C TYR A 54 13.52 -18.28 16.24
N GLN A 55 12.80 -18.87 15.28
CA GLN A 55 11.35 -18.80 15.24
C GLN A 55 10.78 -19.31 16.56
N LYS A 56 11.17 -20.50 17.04
CA LYS A 56 10.69 -21.03 18.34
C LYS A 56 11.12 -20.15 19.53
N GLN A 57 12.36 -19.68 19.54
CA GLN A 57 12.93 -18.90 20.65
C GLN A 57 12.26 -17.52 20.79
N TYR A 58 12.02 -16.85 19.67
CA TYR A 58 11.47 -15.50 19.62
C TYR A 58 9.98 -15.46 19.25
N SER A 59 9.28 -16.59 19.17
CA SER A 59 7.80 -16.66 19.09
C SER A 59 7.15 -16.25 20.42
N ILE A 60 7.57 -15.12 20.97
CA ILE A 60 6.92 -14.48 22.11
C ILE A 60 5.99 -13.42 21.50
N ASN A 61 4.76 -13.81 21.22
CA ASN A 61 3.68 -12.86 21.00
C ASN A 61 3.24 -12.39 22.39
N SER A 62 3.70 -11.23 22.81
CA SER A 62 3.10 -10.53 23.95
C SER A 62 2.37 -9.30 23.44
N ASP A 63 1.35 -8.83 24.17
CA ASP A 63 0.56 -7.65 23.81
C ASP A 63 1.38 -6.36 23.55
N ASP A 64 2.67 -6.38 23.91
CA ASP A 64 3.57 -5.23 23.85
C ASP A 64 4.56 -5.23 22.68
N ILE A 65 4.94 -6.42 22.20
CA ILE A 65 5.97 -6.61 21.17
C ILE A 65 5.65 -7.86 20.35
N ASP A 66 5.56 -7.66 19.05
CA ASP A 66 5.46 -8.72 18.05
C ASP A 66 6.83 -8.86 17.35
N ILE A 67 7.36 -10.08 17.32
CA ILE A 67 8.65 -10.40 16.72
C ILE A 67 8.41 -11.34 15.54
N MET A 68 8.32 -10.75 14.35
CA MET A 68 8.24 -11.49 13.11
C MET A 68 9.63 -11.98 12.71
N VAL A 69 9.90 -13.25 13.01
CA VAL A 69 11.14 -13.91 12.62
C VAL A 69 11.01 -14.41 11.18
N TYR A 70 11.97 -14.04 10.34
CA TYR A 70 12.13 -14.57 8.99
C TYR A 70 13.55 -15.11 8.79
N SER A 71 13.65 -16.13 7.95
CA SER A 71 14.91 -16.49 7.32
C SER A 71 15.24 -15.48 6.23
N TYR A 72 16.48 -15.39 5.77
CA TYR A 72 16.83 -14.52 4.63
C TYR A 72 15.97 -14.85 3.41
N THR A 73 15.83 -16.15 3.12
CA THR A 73 15.06 -16.64 1.97
C THR A 73 13.57 -16.33 2.11
N THR A 74 12.95 -16.64 3.25
CA THR A 74 11.52 -16.35 3.45
C THR A 74 11.24 -14.86 3.49
N PHE A 75 12.14 -14.04 4.04
CA PHE A 75 12.00 -12.58 3.99
C PHE A 75 12.07 -12.04 2.56
N LYS A 76 12.97 -12.59 1.73
CA LYS A 76 13.11 -12.19 0.33
C LYS A 76 11.81 -12.42 -0.44
N GLU A 77 11.13 -13.55 -0.21
CA GLU A 77 9.87 -13.94 -0.87
C GLU A 77 8.64 -13.24 -0.28
N HIS A 78 8.68 -12.88 1.01
CA HIS A 78 7.56 -12.26 1.69
C HIS A 78 7.12 -10.95 1.03
N ALA A 79 5.81 -10.75 0.89
CA ALA A 79 5.21 -9.60 0.23
C ALA A 79 5.61 -9.40 -1.24
N GLU A 80 6.06 -10.44 -1.94
CA GLU A 80 6.18 -10.38 -3.40
C GLU A 80 4.81 -10.18 -4.07
N LEU A 81 4.81 -9.49 -5.22
CA LEU A 81 3.58 -9.17 -5.95
C LEU A 81 2.95 -10.43 -6.54
N GLY A 82 1.62 -10.55 -6.43
CA GLY A 82 0.84 -11.73 -6.83
C GLY A 82 0.81 -12.85 -5.79
N THR A 83 1.39 -12.65 -4.60
CA THR A 83 1.36 -13.63 -3.50
C THR A 83 0.29 -13.28 -2.47
N GLU A 84 -0.09 -14.25 -1.63
CA GLU A 84 -1.02 -14.04 -0.51
C GLU A 84 -0.55 -12.97 0.49
N CYS A 85 0.74 -12.66 0.51
CA CYS A 85 1.35 -11.66 1.38
C CYS A 85 1.54 -10.29 0.72
N GLU A 86 1.10 -10.09 -0.53
CA GLU A 86 1.27 -8.82 -1.26
C GLU A 86 0.73 -7.61 -0.48
N TRP A 87 -0.36 -7.79 0.26
CA TRP A 87 -0.96 -6.75 1.10
C TRP A 87 0.01 -6.15 2.12
N ASN A 88 1.09 -6.86 2.46
CA ASN A 88 2.08 -6.45 3.44
C ASN A 88 3.17 -5.54 2.85
N ARG A 89 3.19 -5.29 1.52
CA ARG A 89 4.22 -4.45 0.88
C ARG A 89 4.32 -3.06 1.48
N TYR A 90 3.18 -2.43 1.80
CA TYR A 90 3.19 -1.09 2.37
C TYR A 90 3.89 -1.02 3.72
N ASN A 91 3.93 -2.12 4.49
CA ASN A 91 4.63 -2.11 5.77
C ASN A 91 6.12 -1.79 5.63
N PHE A 92 6.74 -2.16 4.50
CA PHE A 92 8.15 -1.89 4.22
C PHE A 92 8.43 -0.48 3.71
N THR A 93 7.41 0.37 3.57
CA THR A 93 7.61 1.78 3.20
C THR A 93 8.07 2.61 4.39
N HIS A 94 8.95 3.58 4.13
CA HIS A 94 9.53 4.51 5.12
C HIS A 94 10.33 3.86 6.26
N LEU A 95 10.67 2.58 6.15
CA LEU A 95 11.42 1.88 7.20
C LEU A 95 12.94 1.98 7.00
N LYS A 96 13.66 1.88 8.12
CA LYS A 96 15.12 1.75 8.15
C LYS A 96 15.54 0.54 8.95
N ALA A 97 16.52 -0.19 8.43
CA ALA A 97 17.19 -1.26 9.15
C ALA A 97 17.96 -0.67 10.33
N LEU A 98 17.70 -1.18 11.54
CA LEU A 98 18.45 -0.85 12.75
C LEU A 98 19.71 -1.70 12.85
N VAL A 99 19.64 -2.95 12.35
CA VAL A 99 20.77 -3.83 12.12
C VAL A 99 20.71 -4.30 10.67
N ASP A 100 21.83 -4.17 9.95
CA ASP A 100 22.00 -4.73 8.61
C ASP A 100 23.47 -5.11 8.42
N LYS A 101 23.81 -6.38 8.65
CA LYS A 101 25.22 -6.82 8.73
C LYS A 101 25.94 -6.86 7.39
N ASN A 102 25.20 -6.82 6.28
CA ASN A 102 25.77 -6.92 4.94
C ASN A 102 25.15 -5.94 3.93
N GLY A 103 24.32 -5.00 4.39
CA GLY A 103 23.63 -4.01 3.55
C GLY A 103 22.47 -4.56 2.70
N LYS A 104 22.22 -5.88 2.72
CA LYS A 104 21.20 -6.52 1.86
C LYS A 104 19.80 -6.38 2.44
N ILE A 105 19.65 -6.14 3.74
CA ILE A 105 18.34 -6.09 4.38
C ILE A 105 17.64 -4.76 4.03
N GLN A 106 18.34 -3.64 4.11
CA GLN A 106 17.81 -2.35 3.69
C GLN A 106 17.43 -2.37 2.20
N GLN A 107 18.27 -2.98 1.34
CA GLN A 107 17.97 -3.14 -0.09
C GLN A 107 16.67 -3.92 -0.32
N LEU A 108 16.42 -4.99 0.45
CA LEU A 108 15.18 -5.76 0.37
C LEU A 108 13.97 -4.95 0.86
N ILE A 109 14.11 -4.20 1.95
CA ILE A 109 13.05 -3.30 2.47
C ILE A 109 12.67 -2.28 1.40
N ASP A 110 13.66 -1.57 0.84
CA ASP A 110 13.44 -0.54 -0.17
C ASP A 110 12.79 -1.11 -1.44
N LYS A 111 13.22 -2.32 -1.86
CA LYS A 111 12.62 -3.02 -3.02
C LYS A 111 11.16 -3.41 -2.76
N LYS A 112 10.79 -3.79 -1.54
CA LYS A 112 9.40 -4.13 -1.17
C LYS A 112 8.48 -2.90 -1.14
N GLY A 113 9.04 -1.75 -0.77
CA GLY A 113 8.33 -0.47 -0.69
C GLY A 113 7.94 0.17 -2.02
N ILE A 114 8.25 -0.45 -3.17
CA ILE A 114 7.90 0.06 -4.50
C ILE A 114 7.38 -1.06 -5.43
N ILE A 115 6.57 -0.70 -6.42
CA ILE A 115 6.21 -1.57 -7.54
C ILE A 115 7.41 -1.63 -8.51
N PRO A 116 7.95 -2.82 -8.82
CA PRO A 116 9.08 -2.95 -9.75
C PRO A 116 8.74 -2.43 -11.15
N LYS A 117 9.65 -1.65 -11.75
CA LYS A 117 9.50 -1.07 -13.10
C LYS A 117 9.06 -2.10 -14.16
N LYS A 118 9.61 -3.32 -14.09
CA LYS A 118 9.32 -4.42 -15.02
C LYS A 118 7.84 -4.83 -15.08
N ILE A 119 7.08 -4.62 -14.01
CA ILE A 119 5.64 -4.98 -13.95
C ILE A 119 4.74 -3.77 -13.75
N LEU A 120 5.31 -2.57 -13.55
CA LEU A 120 4.56 -1.35 -13.27
C LEU A 120 3.50 -1.07 -14.34
N LYS A 121 3.81 -1.27 -15.63
CA LYS A 121 2.85 -1.10 -16.73
C LYS A 121 1.64 -2.02 -16.56
N LYS A 122 1.87 -3.32 -16.34
CA LYS A 122 0.80 -4.32 -16.15
C LYS A 122 -0.02 -4.03 -14.89
N TYR A 123 0.65 -3.66 -13.80
CA TYR A 123 0.01 -3.30 -12.54
C TYR A 123 -0.92 -2.09 -12.73
N LEU A 124 -0.43 -1.01 -13.34
CA LEU A 124 -1.22 0.20 -13.60
C LEU A 124 -2.41 -0.08 -14.53
N SER A 125 -2.19 -0.79 -15.64
CA SER A 125 -3.28 -1.04 -16.58
C SER A 125 -4.37 -1.94 -16.01
N GLY A 126 -4.01 -2.97 -15.23
CA GLY A 126 -5.00 -3.86 -14.61
C GLY A 126 -5.84 -3.14 -13.55
N HIS A 127 -5.20 -2.36 -12.67
CA HIS A 127 -5.94 -1.58 -11.68
C HIS A 127 -6.75 -0.45 -12.30
N LEU A 128 -6.27 0.17 -13.38
CA LEU A 128 -6.99 1.19 -14.10
C LEU A 128 -8.24 0.62 -14.78
N ASP A 129 -8.12 -0.53 -15.43
CA ASP A 129 -9.27 -1.23 -16.02
C ASP A 129 -10.32 -1.57 -14.95
N GLY A 130 -9.89 -2.13 -13.81
CA GLY A 130 -10.78 -2.39 -12.68
C GLY A 130 -11.45 -1.12 -12.13
N TYR A 131 -10.71 -0.02 -12.01
CA TYR A 131 -11.27 1.27 -11.60
C TYR A 131 -12.36 1.74 -12.58
N ILE A 132 -12.08 1.72 -13.88
CA ILE A 132 -13.05 2.08 -14.92
C ILE A 132 -14.29 1.18 -14.83
N ASN A 133 -14.10 -0.13 -14.65
CA ASN A 133 -15.19 -1.09 -14.51
C ASN A 133 -16.11 -0.78 -13.33
N ASN A 134 -15.56 -0.53 -12.14
CA ASN A 134 -16.38 -0.25 -10.96
C ASN A 134 -17.08 1.12 -11.04
N VAL A 135 -16.46 2.14 -11.65
CA VAL A 135 -17.17 3.40 -11.95
C VAL A 135 -18.30 3.14 -12.95
N TYR A 136 -18.04 2.42 -14.05
CA TYR A 136 -19.05 2.07 -15.04
C TYR A 136 -20.23 1.30 -14.42
N ARG A 137 -19.95 0.32 -13.55
CA ARG A 137 -20.98 -0.44 -12.82
C ARG A 137 -21.77 0.43 -11.85
N SER A 138 -21.14 1.36 -11.15
CA SER A 138 -21.85 2.34 -10.31
C SER A 138 -22.87 3.13 -11.14
N PHE A 139 -22.49 3.58 -12.34
CA PHE A 139 -23.38 4.29 -13.25
C PHE A 139 -24.49 3.42 -13.84
N LYS A 140 -24.23 2.14 -14.10
CA LYS A 140 -25.28 1.19 -14.48
C LYS A 140 -26.32 1.02 -13.37
N CYS A 141 -25.87 0.86 -12.13
CA CYS A 141 -26.77 0.78 -10.98
C CYS A 141 -27.65 2.04 -10.87
N PHE A 142 -27.09 3.25 -11.05
CA PHE A 142 -27.90 4.48 -11.10
C PHE A 142 -28.93 4.49 -12.23
N ARG A 143 -28.54 4.09 -13.45
CA ARG A 143 -29.48 3.96 -14.58
C ARG A 143 -30.62 3.01 -14.25
N ASP A 144 -30.32 1.95 -13.51
CA ASP A 144 -31.26 0.91 -13.12
C ASP A 144 -31.98 1.23 -11.79
N LYS A 145 -31.81 2.45 -11.25
CA LYS A 145 -32.36 2.96 -9.98
C LYS A 145 -31.93 2.20 -8.71
N ASP A 146 -30.85 1.43 -8.80
CA ASP A 146 -30.23 0.73 -7.67
C ASP A 146 -29.17 1.62 -6.98
N THR A 147 -29.61 2.41 -6.01
CA THR A 147 -28.72 3.34 -5.29
C THR A 147 -27.76 2.63 -4.34
N ILE A 148 -28.13 1.46 -3.82
CA ILE A 148 -27.28 0.67 -2.91
C ILE A 148 -26.14 0.04 -3.71
N GLY A 149 -26.45 -0.63 -4.81
CA GLY A 149 -25.44 -1.17 -5.71
C GLY A 149 -24.52 -0.08 -6.25
N ALA A 150 -25.06 1.09 -6.60
CA ALA A 150 -24.25 2.21 -7.04
C ALA A 150 -23.21 2.64 -6.00
N ARG A 151 -23.59 2.67 -4.71
CA ARG A 151 -22.70 2.99 -3.58
C ARG A 151 -21.64 1.95 -3.35
N LEU A 152 -21.99 0.67 -3.40
CA LEU A 152 -21.03 -0.43 -3.22
C LEU A 152 -20.00 -0.45 -4.36
N GLN A 153 -20.45 -0.31 -5.61
CA GLN A 153 -19.56 -0.22 -6.78
C GLN A 153 -18.63 0.99 -6.71
N ALA A 154 -19.17 2.15 -6.32
CA ALA A 154 -18.36 3.36 -6.14
C ALA A 154 -17.31 3.18 -5.04
N ALA A 155 -17.66 2.54 -3.92
CA ALA A 155 -16.71 2.24 -2.85
C ALA A 155 -15.60 1.26 -3.30
N GLU A 156 -15.93 0.21 -4.06
CA GLU A 156 -14.95 -0.72 -4.62
C GLU A 156 -14.01 -0.06 -5.65
N SER A 157 -14.42 1.04 -6.28
CA SER A 157 -13.55 1.79 -7.19
C SER A 157 -12.39 2.50 -6.49
N ILE A 158 -12.55 2.87 -5.21
CA ILE A 158 -11.57 3.70 -4.47
C ILE A 158 -10.23 2.96 -4.24
N PRO A 159 -10.19 1.71 -3.74
CA PRO A 159 -8.95 0.93 -3.67
C PRO A 159 -8.17 0.89 -4.99
N LEU A 160 -8.88 0.67 -6.10
CA LEU A 160 -8.31 0.53 -7.43
C LEU A 160 -7.72 1.86 -7.91
N LEU A 161 -8.46 2.95 -7.74
CA LEU A 161 -7.97 4.30 -8.01
C LEU A 161 -6.70 4.61 -7.22
N LEU A 162 -6.71 4.33 -5.90
CA LEU A 162 -5.57 4.62 -5.04
C LEU A 162 -4.34 3.80 -5.46
N ASN A 163 -4.51 2.53 -5.85
CA ASN A 163 -3.43 1.73 -6.43
C ASN A 163 -2.86 2.38 -7.70
N VAL A 164 -3.73 2.93 -8.58
CA VAL A 164 -3.30 3.61 -9.80
C VAL A 164 -2.50 4.87 -9.49
N ILE A 165 -3.05 5.81 -8.70
CA ILE A 165 -2.41 7.13 -8.53
C ILE A 165 -1.07 7.06 -7.77
N PHE A 166 -0.95 6.17 -6.79
CA PHE A 166 0.32 5.96 -6.07
C PHE A 166 1.35 5.28 -6.98
N ALA A 167 0.96 4.24 -7.72
CA ALA A 167 1.87 3.57 -8.64
C ALA A 167 2.32 4.49 -9.79
N LEU A 168 1.46 5.41 -10.24
CA LEU A 168 1.79 6.40 -11.27
C LEU A 168 2.93 7.31 -10.82
N ASP A 169 2.96 7.66 -9.53
CA ASP A 169 3.95 8.52 -8.90
C ASP A 169 5.20 7.72 -8.47
N GLY A 170 5.94 7.20 -9.44
CA GLY A 170 7.22 6.52 -9.21
C GLY A 170 7.10 5.09 -8.67
N GLY A 171 5.95 4.44 -8.83
CA GLY A 171 5.73 3.07 -8.38
C GLY A 171 5.46 2.97 -6.87
N ARG A 172 4.95 4.02 -6.22
CA ARG A 172 4.65 3.95 -4.78
C ARG A 172 3.55 2.93 -4.50
N ILE A 173 3.65 2.27 -3.36
CA ILE A 173 2.62 1.35 -2.85
C ILE A 173 1.49 2.17 -2.23
N ARG A 174 0.24 1.78 -2.49
CA ARG A 174 -0.92 2.37 -1.83
C ARG A 174 -0.81 2.18 -0.30
N PRO A 175 -0.96 3.25 0.50
CA PRO A 175 -0.93 3.14 1.95
C PRO A 175 -2.15 2.45 2.54
N TYR A 176 -1.98 1.90 3.74
CA TYR A 176 -3.13 1.63 4.59
C TYR A 176 -3.90 2.93 4.86
N TYR A 177 -5.22 2.86 4.99
CA TYR A 177 -6.06 4.06 5.15
C TYR A 177 -5.64 4.92 6.36
N LYS A 178 -5.15 4.32 7.45
CA LYS A 178 -4.56 5.02 8.60
C LYS A 178 -3.43 5.99 8.24
N TYR A 179 -2.71 5.72 7.15
CA TYR A 179 -1.57 6.51 6.68
C TYR A 179 -1.88 7.32 5.41
N LEU A 180 -3.07 7.18 4.82
CA LEU A 180 -3.40 7.79 3.52
C LEU A 180 -3.26 9.31 3.53
N VAL A 181 -3.84 9.99 4.52
CA VAL A 181 -3.78 11.47 4.62
C VAL A 181 -2.33 11.92 4.81
N TRP A 182 -1.61 11.27 5.74
CA TRP A 182 -0.20 11.56 6.01
C TRP A 182 0.69 11.39 4.78
N GLU A 183 0.49 10.33 3.99
CA GLU A 183 1.21 10.10 2.74
C GLU A 183 0.96 11.20 1.71
N LEU A 184 -0.30 11.61 1.57
CA LEU A 184 -0.68 12.64 0.62
C LEU A 184 -0.19 14.03 1.04
N GLU A 185 -0.03 14.29 2.35
CA GLU A 185 0.57 15.52 2.87
C GLU A 185 2.09 15.53 2.71
N LYS A 186 2.76 14.43 3.10
CA LYS A 186 4.22 14.30 3.07
C LYS A 186 4.76 14.20 1.64
N GLN A 187 4.05 13.49 0.78
CA GLN A 187 4.42 13.24 -0.62
C GLN A 187 3.17 13.32 -1.52
N PRO A 188 2.75 14.54 -1.90
CA PRO A 188 1.62 14.74 -2.80
C PRO A 188 1.81 14.05 -4.15
N ILE A 189 0.71 13.57 -4.75
CA ILE A 189 0.72 12.94 -6.07
C ILE A 189 0.95 13.99 -7.16
N LYS A 190 2.19 14.12 -7.64
CA LYS A 190 2.59 15.21 -8.56
C LYS A 190 1.95 15.13 -9.94
N LYS A 191 1.58 13.92 -10.37
CA LYS A 191 1.03 13.65 -11.71
C LYS A 191 -0.49 13.88 -11.81
N LEU A 192 -1.16 14.10 -10.68
CA LEU A 192 -2.58 14.40 -10.64
C LEU A 192 -2.79 15.91 -10.48
N SER A 193 -3.76 16.48 -11.21
CA SER A 193 -4.08 17.91 -11.06
C SER A 193 -4.87 18.25 -9.79
N ILE A 194 -5.33 17.23 -9.06
CA ILE A 194 -6.12 17.36 -7.84
C ILE A 194 -5.17 17.43 -6.65
N LYS A 195 -5.34 18.45 -5.81
CA LYS A 195 -4.56 18.58 -4.56
C LYS A 195 -4.94 17.49 -3.57
N SER A 196 -4.00 17.08 -2.72
CA SER A 196 -4.17 16.05 -1.69
C SER A 196 -5.44 16.21 -0.84
N GLN A 197 -5.70 17.41 -0.31
CA GLN A 197 -6.87 17.69 0.52
C GLN A 197 -8.19 17.58 -0.26
N ASP A 198 -8.20 18.02 -1.51
CA ASP A 198 -9.38 17.95 -2.38
C ASP A 198 -9.66 16.52 -2.80
N LEU A 199 -8.62 15.70 -3.03
CA LEU A 199 -8.76 14.28 -3.31
C LEU A 199 -9.45 13.54 -2.15
N ILE A 200 -9.08 13.83 -0.90
CA ILE A 200 -9.75 13.25 0.27
C ILE A 200 -11.22 13.64 0.33
N LYS A 201 -11.55 14.92 0.11
CA LYS A 201 -12.95 15.39 0.07
C LYS A 201 -13.76 14.71 -1.02
N ILE A 202 -13.18 14.54 -2.21
CA ILE A 202 -13.77 13.83 -3.35
C ILE A 202 -14.05 12.37 -2.98
N ILE A 203 -13.08 11.66 -2.41
CA ILE A 203 -13.24 10.26 -1.98
C ILE A 203 -14.37 10.14 -0.96
N LEU A 204 -14.39 11.01 0.06
CA LEU A 204 -15.43 10.98 1.10
C LEU A 204 -16.83 11.29 0.54
N ARG A 205 -16.94 12.20 -0.44
CA ARG A 205 -18.20 12.46 -1.15
C ARG A 205 -18.68 11.20 -1.87
N ILE A 206 -17.80 10.55 -2.65
CA ILE A 206 -18.14 9.31 -3.36
C ILE A 206 -18.57 8.19 -2.40
N LEU A 207 -17.85 8.01 -1.29
CA LEU A 207 -18.19 6.98 -0.29
C LEU A 207 -19.52 7.22 0.40
N ARG A 208 -19.93 8.49 0.56
CA ARG A 208 -21.20 8.81 1.22
C ARG A 208 -22.39 8.38 0.37
N ASP A 209 -22.44 8.82 -0.87
CA ASP A 209 -23.67 8.80 -1.68
C ASP A 209 -23.45 8.42 -3.15
N ALA A 210 -22.23 8.02 -3.53
CA ALA A 210 -21.84 7.75 -4.91
C ALA A 210 -22.14 8.89 -5.89
N ASP A 211 -22.05 10.14 -5.43
CA ASP A 211 -22.33 11.34 -6.24
C ASP A 211 -21.80 11.24 -7.68
N GLN A 212 -22.71 11.15 -8.65
CA GLN A 212 -22.37 10.89 -10.05
C GLN A 212 -21.49 12.01 -10.63
N ASN A 213 -21.74 13.27 -10.28
CA ASN A 213 -20.94 14.39 -10.78
C ASN A 213 -19.50 14.34 -10.24
N THR A 214 -19.33 14.02 -8.97
CA THR A 214 -18.02 13.85 -8.33
C THR A 214 -17.26 12.68 -8.94
N GLN A 215 -17.92 11.55 -9.18
CA GLN A 215 -17.32 10.42 -9.89
C GLN A 215 -16.85 10.82 -11.31
N ARG A 216 -17.66 11.57 -12.06
CA ARG A 216 -17.31 12.06 -13.42
C ARG A 216 -16.10 12.98 -13.43
N GLU A 217 -16.08 13.97 -12.55
CA GLU A 217 -14.99 14.95 -12.50
C GLU A 217 -13.68 14.29 -12.08
N LEU A 218 -13.73 13.37 -11.10
CA LEU A 218 -12.58 12.57 -10.73
C LEU A 218 -12.12 11.69 -11.89
N PHE A 219 -13.04 10.97 -12.55
CA PHE A 219 -12.74 10.12 -13.70
C PHE A 219 -12.05 10.91 -14.81
N LYS A 220 -12.56 12.10 -15.14
CA LYS A 220 -11.99 12.99 -16.16
C LYS A 220 -10.58 13.46 -15.78
N ALA A 221 -10.35 13.83 -14.52
CA ALA A 221 -9.04 14.25 -14.04
C ALA A 221 -8.01 13.11 -14.10
N VAL A 222 -8.41 11.91 -13.67
CA VAL A 222 -7.59 10.70 -13.72
C VAL A 222 -7.32 10.30 -15.18
N GLU A 223 -8.32 10.32 -16.04
CA GLU A 223 -8.16 10.05 -17.47
C GLU A 223 -7.12 10.98 -18.12
N LYS A 224 -7.23 12.28 -17.86
CA LYS A 224 -6.27 13.27 -18.35
C LYS A 224 -4.85 12.98 -17.87
N ALA A 225 -4.67 12.63 -16.60
CA ALA A 225 -3.36 12.29 -16.04
C ALA A 225 -2.79 11.02 -16.68
N LEU A 226 -3.57 9.95 -16.77
CA LEU A 226 -3.11 8.65 -17.26
C LEU A 226 -2.84 8.67 -18.77
N ARG A 227 -3.59 9.44 -19.56
CA ARG A 227 -3.29 9.65 -20.98
C ARG A 227 -1.93 10.31 -21.19
N LYS A 228 -1.60 11.35 -20.41
CA LYS A 228 -0.29 12.02 -20.47
C LYS A 228 0.88 11.08 -20.15
N GLU A 229 0.62 10.07 -19.34
CA GLU A 229 1.59 9.07 -18.91
C GLU A 229 1.61 7.81 -19.81
N GLY A 230 0.89 7.83 -20.95
CA GLY A 230 0.92 6.75 -21.94
C GLY A 230 -0.06 5.60 -21.67
N TYR A 231 -1.01 5.76 -20.74
CA TYR A 231 -2.02 4.75 -20.40
C TYR A 231 -3.39 5.00 -21.07
N GLY A 232 -3.44 5.88 -22.08
CA GLY A 232 -4.69 6.19 -22.79
C GLY A 232 -5.37 4.99 -23.43
N TYR A 233 -4.58 4.01 -23.88
CA TYR A 233 -5.07 2.80 -24.52
C TYR A 233 -6.06 2.00 -23.65
N VAL A 234 -5.95 2.08 -22.32
CA VAL A 234 -6.87 1.40 -21.39
C VAL A 234 -8.25 2.07 -21.43
N TYR A 235 -8.32 3.38 -21.59
CA TYR A 235 -9.62 4.05 -21.79
C TYR A 235 -10.16 3.77 -23.18
N ASP A 236 -9.30 3.72 -24.19
CA ASP A 236 -9.72 3.53 -25.58
C ASP A 236 -10.32 2.14 -25.81
N SER A 237 -9.85 1.11 -25.09
CA SER A 237 -10.40 -0.25 -25.16
C SER A 237 -11.85 -0.37 -24.64
N TRP A 238 -12.31 0.57 -23.81
CA TRP A 238 -13.70 0.61 -23.34
C TRP A 238 -14.68 1.21 -24.37
N GLY A 239 -14.17 1.91 -25.38
CA GLY A 239 -14.95 2.46 -26.49
C GLY A 239 -16.23 3.19 -26.05
N ALA A 240 -17.36 2.79 -26.64
CA ALA A 240 -18.66 3.40 -26.38
C ALA A 240 -19.17 3.22 -24.94
N GLY A 241 -18.62 2.26 -24.16
CA GLY A 241 -18.98 2.05 -22.76
C GLY A 241 -18.74 3.28 -21.89
N LEU A 242 -17.69 4.06 -22.21
CA LEU A 242 -17.36 5.29 -21.49
C LEU A 242 -18.39 6.40 -21.66
N ASN A 243 -19.29 6.31 -22.65
CA ASN A 243 -20.36 7.29 -22.83
C ASN A 243 -21.28 7.37 -21.61
N LEU A 244 -21.50 6.24 -20.93
CA LEU A 244 -22.34 6.22 -19.72
C LEU A 244 -21.72 7.08 -18.61
N ILE A 245 -20.38 7.12 -18.52
CA ILE A 245 -19.65 7.93 -17.54
C ILE A 245 -19.50 9.37 -18.06
N ARG A 246 -19.30 9.59 -19.35
CA ARG A 246 -18.96 10.93 -19.89
C ARG A 246 -20.17 11.82 -20.21
N LYS A 247 -21.35 11.26 -20.51
CA LYS A 247 -22.55 12.03 -20.92
C LYS A 247 -23.29 12.60 -19.73
N LYS A 248 -23.30 13.93 -19.55
CA LYS A 248 -24.06 14.60 -18.48
C LYS A 248 -25.54 14.21 -18.54
#